data_AF-A0A2N2HXP2-F1
#
_entry.id   AF-A0A2N2HXP2-F1
#
_cell.length_a   1.000
_cell.length_b   1.000
_cell.length_c   1.000
_cell.angle_alpha   90.00
_cell.angle_beta   90.00
_cell.angle_gamma   90.00
#
_symmetry.space_group_name_H-M   'P 1'
#
loop_
_entity.id
_entity.type
_entity.pdbx_description
1 polymer ?
#
loop_
_entity_poly.entity_id
_entity_poly.type
_entity_poly.pdbx_seq_one_letter_code
_entity_poly.pdbx_strand_id
1 'polypeptide(L)'
;LFGKKVDMPDACAQAGVTDGKDSPLRGWREGFWCNLLNPKAALFFLSIFSQFMTPATPSILRWVYGAEVIVIVTAWFVLLALFLSTGRMRGMYAGLARWIDGGVGVIFGAVGCSILVQEARRVL
;
A
#
# COMPACT_ATOMS: atom_id res chain seq x y z
N LEU A 1 -20.40 9.00 35.14
CA LEU A 1 -21.25 9.40 33.99
C LEU A 1 -20.35 10.04 32.95
N PHE A 2 -20.30 9.51 31.72
CA PHE A 2 -19.38 9.89 30.62
C PHE A 2 -17.99 9.22 30.59
N GLY A 3 -17.98 7.89 30.75
CA GLY A 3 -16.91 7.02 30.25
C GLY A 3 -17.30 6.31 28.95
N LYS A 4 -18.05 6.99 28.06
CA LYS A 4 -18.43 6.42 26.76
C LYS A 4 -17.20 6.51 25.87
N LYS A 5 -16.36 5.48 25.92
CA LYS A 5 -15.46 5.16 24.81
C LYS A 5 -16.35 5.11 23.58
N VAL A 6 -16.07 5.98 22.63
CA VAL A 6 -16.65 5.86 21.29
C VAL A 6 -16.14 4.51 20.80
N ASP A 7 -17.02 3.52 20.76
CA ASP A 7 -16.78 2.25 20.10
C ASP A 7 -16.60 2.58 18.61
N MET A 8 -15.37 2.93 18.25
CA MET A 8 -14.94 3.00 16.87
C MET A 8 -14.80 1.52 16.47
N PRO A 9 -15.63 0.99 15.56
CA PRO A 9 -15.48 -0.39 15.15
C PRO A 9 -14.08 -0.55 14.56
N ASP A 10 -13.29 -1.45 15.16
CA ASP A 10 -11.94 -1.85 14.77
C ASP A 10 -11.95 -2.62 13.43
N ALA A 11 -12.66 -2.08 12.43
CA ALA A 11 -12.96 -2.72 11.15
C ALA A 11 -11.69 -3.10 10.35
N CYS A 12 -10.55 -2.47 10.66
CA CYS A 12 -9.27 -2.76 10.00
C CYS A 12 -8.32 -3.65 10.82
N ALA A 13 -8.50 -3.79 12.13
CA ALA A 13 -7.59 -4.58 12.97
C ALA A 13 -8.02 -6.05 13.13
N GLN A 14 -9.29 -6.35 12.84
CA GLN A 14 -9.88 -7.69 12.97
C GLN A 14 -10.11 -8.41 11.63
N ALA A 15 -9.42 -8.03 10.56
CA ALA A 15 -9.45 -8.76 9.29
C ALA A 15 -8.65 -10.08 9.42
N GLY A 16 -9.23 -11.04 10.14
CA GLY A 16 -9.32 -12.42 9.67
C GLY A 16 -8.04 -13.24 9.66
N VAL A 17 -7.44 -13.47 10.82
CA VAL A 17 -6.91 -14.82 11.12
C VAL A 17 -8.04 -15.61 11.76
N THR A 18 -9.11 -15.85 11.00
CA THR A 18 -10.25 -16.61 11.50
C THR A 18 -10.07 -18.08 11.13
N ASP A 19 -9.99 -18.85 12.22
CA ASP A 19 -10.05 -20.28 12.41
C ASP A 19 -10.70 -21.11 11.27
N GLY A 20 -9.89 -21.94 10.61
CA GLY A 20 -10.19 -23.31 10.10
C GLY A 20 -11.41 -23.62 9.20
N LYS A 21 -12.40 -22.73 9.03
CA LYS A 21 -13.69 -23.01 8.37
C LYS A 21 -14.13 -21.96 7.35
N ASP A 22 -13.38 -20.88 7.16
CA ASP A 22 -13.73 -19.86 6.19
C ASP A 22 -13.38 -20.28 4.76
N SER A 23 -14.28 -19.99 3.82
CA SER A 23 -14.00 -20.17 2.39
C SER A 23 -12.72 -19.41 2.02
N PRO A 24 -11.75 -20.02 1.32
CA PRO A 24 -10.51 -19.34 0.91
C PRO A 24 -10.77 -18.06 0.10
N LEU A 25 -11.96 -17.97 -0.53
CA LEU A 25 -12.44 -16.79 -1.24
C LEU A 25 -12.63 -15.57 -0.33
N ARG A 26 -12.98 -15.79 0.95
CA ARG A 26 -13.21 -14.72 1.93
C ARG A 26 -11.90 -14.03 2.31
N GLY A 27 -10.87 -14.81 2.65
CA GLY A 27 -9.53 -14.26 2.96
C GLY A 27 -8.91 -13.53 1.77
N TRP A 28 -9.12 -14.03 0.55
CA TRP A 28 -8.70 -13.33 -0.67
C TRP A 28 -9.44 -11.99 -0.85
N ARG A 29 -10.77 -11.97 -0.67
CA ARG A 29 -11.57 -10.74 -0.76
C ARG A 29 -11.16 -9.71 0.28
N GLU A 30 -10.97 -10.13 1.52
CA GLU A 30 -10.58 -9.24 2.62
C GLU A 30 -9.19 -8.64 2.36
N GLY A 31 -8.21 -9.43 1.92
CA GLY A 31 -6.89 -8.94 1.51
C GLY A 31 -6.93 -7.99 0.31
N PHE A 32 -7.75 -8.31 -0.70
CA PHE A 32 -7.94 -7.48 -1.89
C PHE A 32 -8.55 -6.11 -1.53
N TRP A 33 -9.65 -6.09 -0.77
CA TRP A 33 -10.28 -4.85 -0.35
C TRP A 33 -9.40 -4.04 0.59
N CYS A 34 -8.67 -4.67 1.50
CA CYS A 34 -7.72 -4.00 2.38
C CYS A 34 -6.58 -3.32 1.59
N ASN A 35 -6.06 -3.97 0.55
CA ASN A 35 -5.04 -3.37 -0.32
C ASN A 35 -5.61 -2.20 -1.15
N LEU A 36 -6.80 -2.37 -1.73
CA LEU A 36 -7.46 -1.37 -2.57
C LEU A 36 -7.92 -0.13 -1.78
N LEU A 37 -8.41 -0.34 -0.54
CA LEU A 37 -8.86 0.72 0.35
C LEU A 37 -7.73 1.39 1.14
N ASN A 38 -6.47 0.96 0.98
CA ASN A 38 -5.33 1.61 1.62
C ASN A 38 -4.91 2.85 0.80
N PRO A 39 -5.26 4.08 1.25
CA PRO A 39 -4.98 5.29 0.47
C PRO A 39 -3.47 5.51 0.26
N LYS A 40 -2.61 4.98 1.14
CA LYS A 40 -1.16 5.04 0.99
C LYS A 40 -0.67 4.23 -0.21
N ALA A 41 -1.21 3.03 -0.40
CA ALA A 41 -0.87 2.18 -1.55
C ALA A 41 -1.38 2.81 -2.85
N ALA A 42 -2.62 3.29 -2.84
CA ALA A 42 -3.22 3.96 -4.00
C ALA A 42 -2.41 5.19 -4.45
N LEU A 43 -2.03 6.07 -3.51
CA LEU A 43 -1.23 7.26 -3.80
C LEU A 43 0.17 6.92 -4.30
N PHE A 44 0.81 5.89 -3.75
CA PHE A 44 2.12 5.41 -4.19
C PHE A 44 2.09 4.90 -5.64
N PHE A 45 1.15 4.00 -5.96
CA PHE A 45 1.02 3.47 -7.32
C PHE A 45 0.62 4.55 -8.33
N LEU A 46 -0.23 5.50 -7.94
CA LEU A 46 -0.60 6.64 -8.78
C LEU A 46 0.61 7.51 -9.14
N SER A 47 1.48 7.79 -8.16
CA SER A 47 2.70 8.58 -8.37
C SER A 47 3.67 7.89 -9.33
N ILE A 48 3.83 6.57 -9.19
CA ILE A 48 4.69 5.78 -10.08
C ILE A 48 4.10 5.72 -11.49
N PHE A 49 2.81 5.38 -11.61
CA PHE A 49 2.12 5.27 -12.89
C PHE A 49 2.16 6.58 -13.70
N SER A 50 2.00 7.72 -13.01
CA SER A 50 2.10 9.05 -13.62
C SER A 50 3.45 9.28 -14.32
N GLN A 51 4.54 8.80 -13.73
CA GLN A 51 5.89 8.97 -14.30
C GLN A 51 6.11 8.14 -15.57
N PHE A 52 5.42 7.01 -15.71
CA PHE A 52 5.54 6.12 -16.87
C PHE A 52 4.62 6.53 -18.04
N MET A 53 3.64 7.39 -17.82
CA MET A 53 2.73 7.87 -18.86
C MET A 53 3.32 9.04 -19.64
N THR A 54 4.27 8.75 -20.54
CA THR A 54 4.78 9.73 -21.51
C THR A 54 3.83 9.79 -22.73
N PRO A 55 3.54 10.98 -23.29
CA PRO A 55 2.63 11.12 -24.44
C PRO A 55 3.18 10.59 -25.78
N ALA A 56 4.46 10.22 -25.88
CA ALA A 56 5.15 9.92 -27.14
C ALA A 56 5.18 8.44 -27.56
N THR A 57 4.50 7.54 -26.84
CA THR A 57 4.66 6.08 -27.00
C THR A 57 3.53 5.45 -27.84
N PRO A 58 3.82 4.52 -28.78
CA PRO A 58 2.80 3.79 -29.53
C PRO A 58 1.80 3.10 -28.60
N SER A 59 0.51 3.13 -28.95
CA SER A 59 -0.61 2.63 -28.14
C SER A 59 -0.46 1.16 -27.72
N ILE A 60 0.25 0.34 -28.51
CA ILE A 60 0.50 -1.07 -28.18
C ILE A 60 1.54 -1.26 -27.08
N LEU A 61 2.58 -0.41 -27.04
CA LEU A 61 3.59 -0.45 -25.98
C LEU A 61 3.00 -0.07 -24.63
N ARG A 62 2.01 0.84 -24.59
CA ARG A 62 1.29 1.17 -23.34
C ARG A 62 0.62 -0.05 -22.70
N TRP A 63 0.00 -0.91 -23.51
CA TRP A 63 -0.62 -2.14 -23.01
C TRP A 63 0.42 -3.17 -22.53
N VAL A 64 1.55 -3.28 -23.24
CA VAL A 64 2.65 -4.18 -22.85
C VAL A 64 3.27 -3.73 -21.53
N TYR A 65 3.58 -2.44 -21.36
CA TYR A 65 4.07 -1.90 -20.09
C TYR A 65 3.06 -2.10 -18.96
N GLY A 66 1.76 -1.89 -19.22
CA GLY A 66 0.71 -2.16 -18.24
C GLY A 66 0.68 -3.63 -17.81
N ALA A 67 0.76 -4.56 -18.77
CA ALA A 67 0.77 -5.98 -18.48
C ALA A 67 2.03 -6.42 -17.71
N GLU A 68 3.20 -5.92 -18.09
CA GLU A 68 4.47 -6.18 -17.41
C GLU A 68 4.41 -5.73 -15.94
N VAL A 69 3.93 -4.51 -15.69
CA VAL A 69 3.77 -3.97 -14.33
C VAL A 69 2.81 -4.84 -13.51
N ILE A 70 1.68 -5.28 -14.08
CA ILE A 70 0.75 -6.17 -13.39
C ILE A 70 1.43 -7.48 -13.01
N VAL A 71 2.22 -8.08 -13.91
CA VAL A 71 2.92 -9.35 -13.65
C VAL A 71 3.95 -9.17 -12.54
N ILE A 72 4.79 -8.14 -12.61
CA ILE A 72 5.84 -7.87 -11.62
C ILE A 72 5.22 -7.61 -10.25
N VAL A 73 4.20 -6.75 -10.17
CA VAL A 73 3.53 -6.41 -8.92
C VAL A 73 2.82 -7.63 -8.33
N THR A 74 2.14 -8.43 -9.16
CA THR A 74 1.47 -9.66 -8.71
C THR A 74 2.48 -10.69 -8.19
N ALA A 75 3.54 -10.95 -8.94
CA ALA A 75 4.60 -11.86 -8.53
C ALA A 75 5.25 -11.41 -7.21
N TRP A 76 5.53 -10.11 -7.09
CA TRP A 76 6.04 -9.51 -5.87
C TRP A 76 5.10 -9.72 -4.67
N PHE A 77 3.81 -9.44 -4.81
CA PHE A 77 2.83 -9.64 -3.73
C PHE A 77 2.64 -11.11 -3.36
N VAL A 78 2.68 -12.03 -4.33
CA VAL A 78 2.64 -13.48 -4.07
C VAL A 78 3.86 -13.92 -3.27
N LEU A 79 5.06 -13.50 -3.67
CA LEU A 79 6.29 -13.77 -2.92
C LEU A 79 6.22 -13.19 -1.51
N LEU A 80 5.78 -11.94 -1.38
CA LEU A 80 5.60 -11.27 -0.10
C LEU A 80 4.58 -12.01 0.79
N ALA A 81 3.46 -12.46 0.23
CA ALA A 81 2.46 -13.24 0.93
C ALA A 81 3.00 -14.58 1.42
N LEU A 82 3.76 -15.31 0.58
CA LEU A 82 4.41 -16.57 0.98
C LEU A 82 5.44 -16.34 2.09
N PHE A 83 6.25 -15.28 1.98
CA PHE A 83 7.24 -14.92 2.98
C PHE A 83 6.59 -14.58 4.34
N LEU A 84 5.52 -13.78 4.32
CA LEU A 84 4.76 -13.38 5.50
C LEU A 84 3.87 -14.48 6.08
N SER A 85 3.48 -15.47 5.28
CA SER A 85 2.67 -16.62 5.70
C SER A 85 3.43 -17.56 6.64
N THR A 86 4.76 -17.51 6.66
CA THR A 86 5.54 -18.24 7.68
C THR A 86 5.26 -17.67 9.08
N GLY A 87 4.73 -18.49 9.99
CA GLY A 87 4.18 -18.05 11.29
C GLY A 87 5.14 -17.27 12.20
N ARG A 88 6.45 -17.34 11.96
CA ARG A 88 7.48 -16.56 12.68
C ARG A 88 7.52 -15.09 12.24
N MET A 89 7.24 -14.80 10.97
CA MET A 89 7.40 -13.46 10.38
C MET A 89 6.25 -12.52 10.79
N ARG A 90 5.06 -13.06 11.00
CA ARG A 90 3.82 -12.31 11.31
C ARG A 90 3.95 -11.43 12.57
N GLY A 91 4.58 -11.95 13.63
CA GLY A 91 4.78 -11.21 14.88
C GLY A 91 5.88 -10.14 14.79
N MET A 92 6.94 -10.39 14.02
CA MET A 92 8.05 -9.45 13.85
C MET A 92 7.66 -8.29 12.92
N TYR A 93 6.82 -8.56 11.91
CA TYR A 93 6.37 -7.56 10.94
C TYR A 93 5.45 -6.51 11.55
N ALA A 94 4.60 -6.85 12.52
CA ALA A 94 3.74 -5.88 13.20
C ALA A 94 4.53 -4.79 13.93
N GLY A 95 5.68 -5.17 14.52
CA GLY A 95 6.60 -4.24 15.16
C GLY A 95 7.42 -3.42 14.16
N LEU A 96 7.80 -4.01 13.03
CA LEU A 96 8.63 -3.33 12.02
C LEU A 96 7.80 -2.42 11.08
N ALA A 97 6.55 -2.78 10.79
CA ALA A 97 5.66 -2.04 9.91
C ALA A 97 5.46 -0.59 10.38
N ARG A 98 5.30 -0.35 11.69
CA ARG A 98 5.20 1.02 12.24
C ARG A 98 6.46 1.86 12.02
N TRP A 99 7.65 1.26 12.04
CA TRP A 99 8.91 1.96 11.81
C TRP A 99 9.12 2.24 10.32
N ILE A 100 8.78 1.28 9.46
CA ILE A 100 8.80 1.45 8.01
C ILE A 100 7.79 2.54 7.60
N ASP A 101 6.57 2.47 8.11
CA ASP A 101 5.52 3.43 7.78
C ASP A 101 5.87 4.85 8.25
N GLY A 102 6.46 4.98 9.44
CA GLY A 102 6.98 6.23 9.94
C GLY A 102 8.14 6.77 9.10
N GLY A 103 9.11 5.92 8.75
CA GLY A 103 10.25 6.31 7.92
C GLY A 103 9.84 6.78 6.52
N VAL A 104 8.95 6.04 5.87
CA VAL A 104 8.37 6.43 4.57
C VAL A 104 7.63 7.76 4.69
N GLY A 105 6.85 7.96 5.77
CA GLY A 105 6.15 9.23 6.01
C GLY A 105 7.11 10.42 6.16
N VAL A 106 8.22 10.24 6.89
CA VAL A 106 9.26 11.27 7.05
C VAL A 106 9.90 11.61 5.70
N ILE A 107 10.24 10.60 4.89
CA ILE A 107 10.84 10.82 3.56
C ILE A 107 9.87 11.57 2.65
N PHE A 108 8.61 11.14 2.57
CA PHE A 108 7.60 11.82 1.75
C PHE A 108 7.35 13.26 2.22
N GLY A 109 7.31 13.49 3.54
CA GLY A 109 7.22 14.83 4.12
C GLY A 109 8.42 15.70 3.75
N ALA A 110 9.64 15.16 3.84
CA ALA A 110 10.87 15.87 3.45
C ALA A 110 10.88 16.23 1.96
N VAL A 111 10.48 15.30 1.08
CA VAL A 111 10.36 15.54 -0.36
C VAL A 111 9.31 16.62 -0.62
N GLY A 112 8.13 16.53 -0.01
CA GLY A 112 7.08 17.56 -0.13
C GLY A 112 7.57 18.94 0.31
N CYS A 113 8.24 19.05 1.45
CA CYS A 113 8.84 20.30 1.92
C CYS A 113 9.90 20.83 0.95
N SER A 114 10.75 19.96 0.39
CA SER A 114 11.78 20.38 -0.57
C SER A 114 11.18 20.99 -1.83
N ILE A 115 10.06 20.45 -2.31
CA ILE A 115 9.33 20.98 -3.47
C ILE A 115 8.76 22.36 -3.16
N LEU A 116 8.14 22.55 -2.00
CA LEU A 116 7.59 23.85 -1.59
C LEU A 116 8.68 24.92 -1.46
N VAL A 117 9.82 24.57 -0.86
CA VAL A 117 10.97 25.47 -0.73
C VAL A 117 11.55 25.82 -2.10
N GLN A 118 11.59 24.84 -3.01
CA GLN A 118 12.08 25.06 -4.38
C GLN A 118 11.17 26.02 -5.15
N GLU A 119 9.86 25.89 -4.99
CA GLU A 119 8.89 26.79 -5.64
C GLU A 119 8.91 28.19 -5.04
N ALA A 120 8.96 28.32 -3.72
CA ALA A 120 9.10 29.62 -3.05
C ALA A 120 10.38 30.37 -3.47
N ARG A 121 11.48 29.64 -3.71
CA ARG A 121 12.74 30.20 -4.21
C ARG A 121 12.71 30.54 -5.70
N ARG A 122 11.81 29.93 -6.49
CA ARG A 122 11.61 30.32 -7.90
C ARG A 122 10.79 31.60 -8.06
N VAL A 123 9.92 31.90 -7.09
CA VAL A 123 8.99 33.05 -7.13
C VAL A 123 9.62 34.34 -6.57
N LEU A 124 10.65 34.22 -5.73
CA LEU A 124 11.47 35.33 -5.21
C LEU A 124 12.67 35.61 -6.12
#